data_AF-A0A523KJL9-F1
#
_entry.id   AF-A0A523KJL9-F1
#
_cell.length_a   1.000
_cell.length_b   1.000
_cell.length_c   1.000
_cell.angle_alpha   90.00
_cell.angle_beta   90.00
_cell.angle_gamma   90.00
#
_symmetry.space_group_name_H-M   'P 1'
#
loop_
_entity.id
_entity.type
_entity.pdbx_description
1 polymer ?
#
loop_
_entity_poly.entity_id
_entity_poly.type
_entity_poly.pdbx_seq_one_letter_code
_entity_poly.pdbx_strand_id
1 'polypeptide(L)'
;MASIPAHFADSSLSGHLLSARLLNPPSSREDQLLRSGIESLDRYFAAIKPGDLIEWGIPPGLNGRLIPVQFLKHGIPASIWIYHHHGLGIFASSWISHGIDLQRLFFIRSAKPVKELRPLFLEDTFKRIIIDSPKIFSNGDLAFVSQQARKYQQIVFLIRHYFLSQKQGNPHASLRINTWQNDNNEFSLQVIKGPVTGKLHIPLGEIYSNDG
;
A
#
# COMPACT_ATOMS: atom_id res chain seq x y z
N MET A 1 -6.70 -4.10 -30.54
CA MET A 1 -6.37 -2.74 -30.04
C MET A 1 -5.13 -2.87 -29.17
N ALA A 2 -4.02 -2.27 -29.61
CA ALA A 2 -2.75 -2.35 -28.91
C ALA A 2 -2.79 -1.44 -27.67
N SER A 3 -2.71 -2.04 -26.48
CA SER A 3 -2.52 -1.32 -25.23
C SER A 3 -1.12 -0.71 -25.22
N ILE A 4 -1.03 0.62 -25.28
CA ILE A 4 0.22 1.33 -25.06
C ILE A 4 0.61 1.08 -23.60
N PRO A 5 1.75 0.40 -23.32
CA PRO A 5 2.25 0.35 -21.97
C PRO A 5 2.56 1.79 -21.58
N ALA A 6 1.89 2.30 -20.55
CA ALA A 6 2.28 3.57 -19.98
C ALA A 6 3.71 3.39 -19.44
N HIS A 7 4.69 3.79 -20.23
CA HIS A 7 6.03 4.11 -19.76
C HIS A 7 5.88 5.34 -18.85
N PHE A 8 5.41 5.12 -17.63
CA PHE A 8 5.54 6.10 -16.57
C PHE A 8 7.03 6.34 -16.39
N ALA A 9 7.43 7.56 -16.72
CA ALA A 9 8.80 7.97 -16.92
C ALA A 9 9.72 7.55 -15.75
N ASP A 10 10.93 7.12 -16.10
CA ASP A 10 12.10 7.11 -15.21
C ASP A 10 12.40 8.55 -14.76
N SER A 11 11.59 9.10 -13.86
CA SER A 11 11.93 10.33 -13.15
C SER A 11 12.97 10.00 -12.09
N SER A 12 14.04 10.81 -12.03
CA SER A 12 14.97 10.77 -10.90
C SER A 12 14.17 10.89 -9.60
N LEU A 13 14.51 10.08 -8.59
CA LEU A 13 13.89 10.12 -7.26
C LEU A 13 13.72 11.56 -6.74
N SER A 14 14.70 12.43 -7.04
CA SER A 14 14.68 13.86 -6.74
C SER A 14 13.47 14.60 -7.32
N GLY A 15 13.07 14.32 -8.57
CA GLY A 15 11.90 14.94 -9.20
C GLY A 15 10.58 14.52 -8.54
N HIS A 16 10.47 13.24 -8.16
CA HIS A 16 9.33 12.75 -7.38
C HIS A 16 9.23 13.42 -6.01
N LEU A 17 10.36 13.54 -5.30
CA LEU A 17 10.39 14.19 -3.99
C LEU A 17 10.01 15.66 -4.09
N LEU A 18 10.52 16.39 -5.07
CA LEU A 18 10.19 17.80 -5.28
C LEU A 18 8.70 17.99 -5.62
N SER A 19 8.17 17.18 -6.53
CA SER A 19 6.75 17.24 -6.92
C SER A 19 5.83 16.92 -5.73
N ALA A 20 6.15 15.88 -4.95
CA ALA A 20 5.38 15.48 -3.79
C ALA A 20 5.36 16.57 -2.69
N ARG A 21 6.49 17.23 -2.44
CA ARG A 21 6.58 18.34 -1.48
C ARG A 21 5.67 19.51 -1.85
N LEU A 22 5.52 19.81 -3.14
CA LEU A 22 4.61 20.87 -3.63
C LEU A 22 3.12 20.54 -3.45
N LEU A 23 2.77 19.25 -3.40
CA LEU A 23 1.39 18.78 -3.27
C LEU A 23 0.93 18.61 -1.81
N ASN A 24 1.87 18.60 -0.86
CA ASN A 24 1.56 18.44 0.55
C ASN A 24 1.04 19.77 1.13
N PRO A 25 -0.20 19.83 1.64
CA PRO A 25 -0.67 21.00 2.36
C PRO A 25 0.13 21.17 3.66
N PRO A 26 0.30 22.41 4.18
CA PRO A 26 1.09 22.71 5.38
C PRO A 26 0.55 22.06 6.67
N SER A 27 -0.63 21.45 6.63
CA SER A 27 -1.22 20.71 7.75
C SER A 27 -2.06 19.54 7.22
N SER A 28 -1.42 18.46 6.76
CA SER A 28 -2.12 17.18 6.64
C SER A 28 -2.46 16.72 8.07
N ARG A 29 -3.73 16.81 8.47
CA ARG A 29 -4.20 16.23 9.74
C ARG A 29 -3.76 14.78 9.81
N GLU A 30 -2.98 14.43 10.83
CA GLU A 30 -2.47 13.07 11.06
C GLU A 30 -3.60 12.04 11.18
N ASP A 31 -4.82 12.49 11.50
CA ASP A 31 -6.01 11.69 11.81
C ASP A 31 -6.62 10.92 10.63
N GLN A 32 -6.10 11.03 9.40
CA GLN A 32 -6.71 10.40 8.22
C GLN A 32 -5.72 9.70 7.27
N LEU A 33 -4.59 9.19 7.78
CA LEU A 33 -3.68 8.43 6.92
C LEU A 33 -4.23 7.08 6.43
N LEU A 34 -5.31 6.57 7.04
CA LEU A 34 -5.88 5.27 6.70
C LEU A 34 -7.41 5.29 6.79
N ARG A 35 -8.05 5.71 5.69
CA ARG A 35 -9.47 5.56 5.45
C ARG A 35 -9.67 5.01 4.05
N SER A 36 -10.58 4.07 3.91
CA SER A 36 -10.92 3.38 2.67
C SER A 36 -12.25 3.85 2.09
N GLY A 37 -13.08 4.49 2.92
CA GLY A 37 -14.48 4.81 2.57
C GLY A 37 -15.43 3.65 2.80
N ILE A 38 -14.93 2.47 3.19
CA ILE A 38 -15.73 1.29 3.49
C ILE A 38 -15.74 1.12 5.00
N GLU A 39 -16.91 1.29 5.62
CA GLU A 39 -17.04 1.34 7.09
C GLU A 39 -16.49 0.07 7.76
N SER A 40 -16.79 -1.10 7.19
CA SER A 40 -16.35 -2.40 7.70
C SER A 40 -14.81 -2.50 7.70
N LEU A 41 -14.17 -2.03 6.63
CA LEU A 41 -12.73 -2.00 6.46
C LEU A 41 -12.08 -0.95 7.36
N ASP A 42 -12.65 0.25 7.45
CA ASP A 42 -12.14 1.33 8.30
C ASP A 42 -12.17 0.95 9.78
N ARG A 43 -13.24 0.30 10.23
CA ARG A 43 -13.33 -0.25 11.59
C ARG A 43 -12.26 -1.33 11.82
N TYR A 44 -12.02 -2.17 10.82
CA TYR A 44 -11.02 -3.24 10.91
C TYR A 44 -9.59 -2.72 11.04
N PHE A 45 -9.32 -1.54 10.49
CA PHE A 45 -8.01 -0.88 10.52
C PHE A 45 -7.92 0.28 11.52
N ALA A 46 -8.95 0.53 12.35
CA ALA A 46 -9.01 1.65 13.28
C ALA A 46 -7.89 1.70 14.33
N ALA A 47 -7.28 0.55 14.64
CA ALA A 47 -6.18 0.45 15.59
C ALA A 47 -4.80 0.78 14.98
N ILE A 48 -4.71 0.92 13.65
CA ILE A 48 -3.47 1.24 12.96
C ILE A 48 -3.14 2.71 13.12
N LYS A 49 -1.89 3.01 13.42
CA LYS A 49 -1.39 4.35 13.69
C LYS A 49 -0.37 4.79 12.64
N PRO A 50 -0.19 6.11 12.43
CA PRO A 50 0.98 6.62 11.73
C PRO A 50 2.27 6.00 12.31
N GLY A 51 3.16 5.55 11.43
CA GLY A 51 4.37 4.82 11.80
C GLY A 51 4.28 3.29 11.75
N ASP A 52 3.08 2.73 11.53
CA ASP A 52 2.90 1.29 11.41
C ASP A 52 3.34 0.74 10.04
N LEU A 53 3.93 -0.45 10.09
CA LEU A 53 4.18 -1.29 8.92
C LEU A 53 3.12 -2.39 8.88
N ILE A 54 2.37 -2.45 7.79
CA ILE A 54 1.36 -3.48 7.52
C ILE A 54 1.91 -4.42 6.45
N GLU A 55 2.02 -5.71 6.77
CA GLU A 55 2.41 -6.74 5.81
C GLU A 55 1.16 -7.40 5.23
N TRP A 56 1.08 -7.47 3.90
CA TRP A 56 -0.03 -8.05 3.16
C TRP A 56 0.42 -9.30 2.41
N GLY A 57 -0.28 -10.41 2.56
CA GLY A 57 -0.13 -11.60 1.73
C GLY A 57 -1.17 -11.60 0.61
N ILE A 58 -0.72 -11.33 -0.61
CA ILE A 58 -1.58 -11.17 -1.77
C ILE A 58 -1.04 -12.02 -2.93
N PRO A 59 -1.43 -13.31 -2.99
CA PRO A 59 -1.07 -14.15 -4.13
C PRO A 59 -1.55 -13.54 -5.46
N PRO A 60 -0.77 -13.69 -6.54
CA PRO A 60 -1.20 -13.25 -7.87
C PRO A 60 -2.46 -14.01 -8.32
N GLY A 61 -3.28 -13.37 -9.16
CA GLY A 61 -4.48 -13.99 -9.74
C GLY A 61 -5.73 -13.97 -8.86
N LEU A 62 -5.63 -13.54 -7.59
CA LEU A 62 -6.76 -13.53 -6.65
C LEU A 62 -7.30 -12.13 -6.34
N ASN A 63 -6.98 -11.11 -7.16
CA ASN A 63 -7.47 -9.74 -7.06
C ASN A 63 -7.30 -9.01 -5.70
N GLY A 64 -6.63 -9.61 -4.70
CA GLY A 64 -6.56 -9.07 -3.34
C GLY A 64 -5.95 -7.68 -3.21
N ARG A 65 -5.18 -7.22 -4.22
CA ARG A 65 -4.62 -5.85 -4.27
C ARG A 65 -5.68 -4.76 -4.30
N LEU A 66 -6.91 -5.07 -4.73
CA LEU A 66 -8.00 -4.09 -4.73
C LEU A 66 -8.33 -3.61 -3.32
N ILE A 67 -8.06 -4.40 -2.27
CA ILE A 67 -8.24 -3.99 -0.87
C ILE A 67 -7.28 -2.88 -0.44
N PRO A 68 -5.93 -3.04 -0.45
CA PRO A 68 -5.03 -1.97 -0.04
C PRO A 68 -5.15 -0.72 -0.93
N VAL A 69 -5.57 -0.89 -2.18
CA VAL A 69 -5.90 0.17 -3.13
C VAL A 69 -7.09 1.03 -2.65
N GLN A 70 -8.04 0.48 -1.88
CA GLN A 70 -9.14 1.28 -1.32
C GLN A 70 -8.66 2.40 -0.40
N PHE A 71 -7.58 2.18 0.34
CA PHE A 71 -7.02 3.23 1.20
C PHE A 71 -6.45 4.40 0.41
N LEU A 72 -6.18 4.21 -0.89
CA LEU A 72 -5.78 5.26 -1.82
C LEU A 72 -6.98 6.03 -2.39
N LYS A 73 -8.21 5.80 -1.92
CA LYS A 73 -9.36 6.65 -2.27
C LYS A 73 -9.43 7.87 -1.33
N HIS A 74 -9.80 9.02 -1.87
CA HIS A 74 -10.10 10.30 -1.19
C HIS A 74 -9.05 10.87 -0.21
N GLY A 75 -8.79 12.18 -0.27
CA GLY A 75 -7.98 12.88 0.74
C GLY A 75 -6.55 12.36 0.90
N ILE A 76 -6.00 11.73 -0.14
CA ILE A 76 -4.71 11.03 -0.06
C ILE A 76 -3.59 12.06 0.19
N PRO A 77 -2.75 11.91 1.22
CA PRO A 77 -1.47 12.61 1.25
C PRO A 77 -0.61 12.14 0.07
N ALA A 78 0.44 12.88 -0.28
CA ALA A 78 1.38 12.39 -1.29
C ALA A 78 1.84 10.97 -0.91
N SER A 79 1.60 10.03 -1.83
CA SER A 79 1.82 8.61 -1.62
C SER A 79 2.71 8.07 -2.71
N ILE A 80 3.50 7.05 -2.40
CA ILE A 80 4.34 6.40 -3.40
C ILE A 80 4.13 4.90 -3.44
N TRP A 81 4.02 4.38 -4.65
CA TRP A 81 3.93 2.97 -4.95
C TRP A 81 5.21 2.50 -5.63
N ILE A 82 6.00 1.73 -4.88
CA ILE A 82 7.23 1.12 -5.32
C ILE A 82 6.91 -0.27 -5.85
N TYR A 83 7.22 -0.55 -7.11
CA TYR A 83 6.88 -1.81 -7.76
C TYR A 83 8.04 -2.47 -8.50
N HIS A 84 7.88 -3.76 -8.81
CA HIS A 84 8.85 -4.53 -9.58
C HIS A 84 8.18 -5.34 -10.71
N HIS A 85 8.84 -5.44 -11.87
CA HIS A 85 8.27 -5.89 -13.15
C HIS A 85 8.06 -7.42 -13.28
N HIS A 86 7.99 -8.22 -12.20
CA HIS A 86 7.71 -9.65 -12.35
C HIS A 86 6.21 -9.93 -12.57
N GLY A 87 5.68 -9.49 -13.72
CA GLY A 87 4.43 -10.00 -14.30
C GLY A 87 3.13 -9.26 -13.94
N LEU A 88 3.18 -8.28 -13.04
CA LEU A 88 2.04 -7.44 -12.69
C LEU A 88 2.37 -5.99 -13.05
N GLY A 89 2.02 -5.61 -14.28
CA GLY A 89 2.06 -4.20 -14.67
C GLY A 89 1.04 -3.43 -13.85
N ILE A 90 1.44 -2.30 -13.27
CA ILE A 90 0.48 -1.36 -12.70
C ILE A 90 -0.30 -0.75 -13.86
N PHE A 91 -1.58 -1.11 -13.98
CA PHE A 91 -2.48 -0.44 -14.89
C PHE A 91 -3.19 0.69 -14.15
N ALA A 92 -2.44 1.76 -13.86
CA ALA A 92 -2.94 2.88 -13.04
C ALA A 92 -4.25 3.49 -13.59
N SER A 93 -4.48 3.41 -14.90
CA SER A 93 -5.72 3.88 -15.53
C SER A 93 -6.97 3.14 -15.02
N SER A 94 -6.92 1.85 -14.67
CA SER A 94 -8.07 1.20 -14.05
C SER A 94 -8.30 1.64 -12.61
N TRP A 95 -7.31 2.23 -11.95
CA TRP A 95 -7.46 2.73 -10.58
C TRP A 95 -8.24 4.05 -10.55
N ILE A 96 -8.25 4.81 -11.66
CA ILE A 96 -9.12 5.98 -11.83
C ILE A 96 -10.59 5.57 -11.75
N SER A 97 -10.98 4.45 -12.38
CA SER A 97 -12.36 3.94 -12.27
C SER A 97 -12.74 3.49 -10.85
N HIS A 98 -11.76 3.33 -9.96
CA HIS A 98 -11.95 3.12 -8.53
C HIS A 98 -11.78 4.41 -7.72
N GLY A 99 -11.89 5.60 -8.32
CA GLY A 99 -11.86 6.88 -7.60
C GLY A 99 -10.49 7.27 -7.03
N ILE A 100 -9.40 6.69 -7.51
CA ILE A 100 -8.04 7.01 -7.03
C ILE A 100 -7.52 8.27 -7.72
N ASP A 101 -7.12 9.25 -6.92
CA ASP A 101 -6.43 10.44 -7.39
C ASP A 101 -4.98 10.13 -7.74
N LEU A 102 -4.74 9.88 -9.03
CA LEU A 102 -3.39 9.61 -9.55
C LEU A 102 -2.46 10.83 -9.48
N GLN A 103 -2.96 12.06 -9.31
CA GLN A 103 -2.08 13.24 -9.23
C GLN A 103 -1.24 13.24 -7.94
N ARG A 104 -1.72 12.56 -6.89
CA ARG A 104 -1.06 12.45 -5.59
C ARG A 104 -0.37 11.11 -5.36
N LEU A 105 -0.45 10.20 -6.33
CA LEU A 105 0.14 8.87 -6.28
C LEU A 105 1.31 8.77 -7.25
N PHE A 106 2.51 8.62 -6.68
CA PHE A 106 3.73 8.49 -7.44
C PHE A 106 4.09 7.02 -7.62
N PHE A 107 4.71 6.68 -8.74
CA PHE A 107 5.14 5.32 -9.05
C PHE A 107 6.64 5.30 -9.28
N ILE A 108 7.32 4.34 -8.68
CA ILE A 108 8.75 4.14 -8.91
C ILE A 108 9.07 2.66 -9.01
N ARG A 109 9.84 2.29 -10.03
CA ARG A 109 10.26 0.91 -10.24
C ARG A 109 11.55 0.66 -9.46
N SER A 110 11.56 -0.33 -8.56
CA SER A 110 12.77 -0.76 -7.87
C SER A 110 12.71 -2.22 -7.44
N ALA A 111 13.78 -2.95 -7.74
CA ALA A 111 13.98 -4.33 -7.29
C ALA A 111 14.62 -4.40 -5.89
N LYS A 112 15.23 -3.31 -5.42
CA LYS A 112 15.87 -3.21 -4.10
C LYS A 112 15.50 -1.88 -3.42
N PRO A 113 14.22 -1.67 -3.04
CA PRO A 113 13.72 -0.38 -2.60
C PRO A 113 14.55 0.27 -1.49
N VAL A 114 14.94 -0.48 -0.46
CA VAL A 114 15.72 0.06 0.67
C VAL A 114 17.13 0.48 0.26
N LYS A 115 17.74 -0.23 -0.69
CA LYS A 115 19.10 0.08 -1.17
C LYS A 115 19.10 1.22 -2.18
N GLU A 116 18.19 1.19 -3.13
CA GLU A 116 18.14 2.11 -4.27
C GLU A 116 17.41 3.42 -3.94
N LEU A 117 16.40 3.36 -3.08
CA LEU A 117 15.51 4.47 -2.73
C LEU A 117 15.66 4.88 -1.27
N ARG A 118 16.81 4.61 -0.65
CA ARG A 118 17.06 4.94 0.77
C ARG A 118 16.63 6.36 1.16
N PRO A 119 16.91 7.43 0.36
CA PRO A 119 16.50 8.79 0.71
C PRO A 119 14.98 8.96 0.91
N LEU A 120 14.15 8.19 0.20
CA LEU A 120 12.69 8.23 0.31
C LEU A 120 12.23 7.91 1.73
N PHE A 121 12.90 6.96 2.39
CA PHE A 121 12.60 6.55 3.76
C PHE A 121 13.22 7.48 4.81
N LEU A 122 14.12 8.37 4.42
CA LEU A 122 14.83 9.27 5.36
C LEU A 122 14.17 10.64 5.48
N GLU A 123 13.01 10.81 4.87
CA GLU A 123 12.24 12.05 4.85
C GLU A 123 10.74 11.75 5.00
N ASP A 124 9.97 12.75 5.36
CA ASP A 124 8.53 12.63 5.61
C ASP A 124 7.66 13.03 4.41
N THR A 125 8.28 13.19 3.23
CA THR A 125 7.64 13.62 1.98
C THR A 125 6.42 12.77 1.62
N PHE A 126 6.53 11.44 1.72
CA PHE A 126 5.42 10.52 1.48
C PHE A 126 4.89 9.99 2.81
N LYS A 127 3.65 10.32 3.17
CA LYS A 127 3.04 9.79 4.42
C LYS A 127 2.54 8.37 4.26
N ARG A 128 2.42 7.88 3.02
CA ARG A 128 2.11 6.50 2.71
C ARG A 128 3.06 5.93 1.68
N ILE A 129 3.63 4.77 1.98
CA ILE A 129 4.59 4.08 1.11
C ILE A 129 4.08 2.66 0.88
N ILE A 130 3.81 2.31 -0.37
CA ILE A 130 3.43 0.97 -0.79
C ILE A 130 4.64 0.33 -1.43
N ILE A 131 5.05 -0.82 -0.91
CA ILE A 131 6.14 -1.63 -1.42
C ILE A 131 5.52 -2.92 -1.98
N ASP A 132 5.24 -2.92 -3.28
CA ASP A 132 4.76 -4.07 -4.04
C ASP A 132 5.94 -4.71 -4.79
N SER A 133 6.86 -5.30 -4.03
CA SER A 133 8.05 -5.95 -4.57
C SER A 133 8.12 -7.40 -4.10
N PRO A 134 8.20 -8.38 -5.02
CA PRO A 134 8.18 -9.80 -4.68
C PRO A 134 9.46 -10.30 -4.00
N LYS A 135 10.50 -9.47 -3.90
CA LYS A 135 11.78 -9.88 -3.35
C LYS A 135 11.73 -10.00 -1.82
N ILE A 136 12.47 -10.97 -1.29
CA ILE A 136 12.67 -11.16 0.15
C ILE A 136 13.44 -9.96 0.71
N PHE A 137 12.86 -9.31 1.71
CA PHE A 137 13.52 -8.26 2.49
C PHE A 137 14.35 -8.94 3.59
N SER A 138 15.56 -8.46 3.83
CA SER A 138 16.33 -8.91 4.99
C SER A 138 15.71 -8.40 6.29
N ASN A 139 16.02 -9.04 7.42
CA ASN A 139 15.58 -8.52 8.73
C ASN A 139 16.07 -7.08 8.98
N GLY A 140 17.29 -6.75 8.50
CA GLY A 140 17.83 -5.40 8.58
C GLY A 140 17.02 -4.39 7.76
N ASP A 141 16.57 -4.76 6.56
CA ASP A 141 15.70 -3.91 5.73
C ASP A 141 14.35 -3.67 6.41
N LEU A 142 13.74 -4.73 6.96
CA LEU A 142 12.45 -4.64 7.67
C LEU A 142 12.55 -3.76 8.92
N ALA A 143 13.63 -3.92 9.70
CA ALA A 143 13.91 -3.10 10.87
C ALA A 143 14.11 -1.63 10.48
N PHE A 144 14.91 -1.37 9.44
CA PHE A 144 15.15 -0.02 8.93
C PHE A 144 13.84 0.66 8.50
N VAL A 145 13.03 0.01 7.65
CA VAL A 145 11.77 0.57 7.16
C VAL A 145 10.81 0.83 8.32
N SER A 146 10.66 -0.11 9.26
CA SER A 146 9.79 0.09 10.42
C SER A 146 10.25 1.23 11.32
N GLN A 147 11.57 1.36 11.54
CA GLN A 147 12.12 2.45 12.33
C GLN A 147 11.88 3.81 11.67
N GLN A 148 12.12 3.93 10.37
CA GLN A 148 11.90 5.17 9.64
C GLN A 148 10.42 5.52 9.56
N ALA A 149 9.54 4.54 9.34
CA ALA A 149 8.10 4.75 9.34
C ALA A 149 7.65 5.39 10.65
N ARG A 150 8.06 4.85 11.81
CA ARG A 150 7.77 5.42 13.13
C ARG A 150 8.35 6.82 13.31
N LYS A 151 9.59 7.05 12.87
CA LYS A 151 10.25 8.36 13.00
C LYS A 151 9.49 9.45 12.24
N TYR A 152 9.03 9.16 11.02
CA TYR A 152 8.39 10.14 10.13
C TYR A 152 6.87 10.04 10.10
N GLN A 153 6.28 9.24 10.99
CA GLN A 153 4.84 8.99 11.09
C GLN A 153 4.23 8.55 9.74
N GLN A 154 4.93 7.66 9.03
CA GLN A 154 4.51 7.13 7.73
C GLN A 154 3.81 5.79 7.92
N ILE A 155 2.77 5.51 7.13
CA ILE A 155 2.18 4.17 7.03
C ILE A 155 2.83 3.43 5.86
N VAL A 156 3.36 2.24 6.12
CA VAL A 156 4.00 1.42 5.10
C VAL A 156 3.18 0.16 4.82
N PHE A 157 2.82 -0.06 3.57
CA PHE A 157 2.25 -1.33 3.11
C PHE A 157 3.34 -2.15 2.45
N LEU A 158 3.64 -3.33 2.99
CA LEU A 158 4.56 -4.29 2.39
C LEU A 158 3.76 -5.45 1.79
N ILE A 159 3.66 -5.51 0.47
CA ILE A 159 2.89 -6.54 -0.24
C ILE A 159 3.79 -7.73 -0.60
N ARG A 160 3.42 -8.92 -0.16
CA ARG A 160 4.02 -10.22 -0.49
C ARG A 160 3.16 -10.94 -1.51
N HIS A 161 3.78 -11.55 -2.53
CA HIS A 161 3.05 -12.24 -3.61
C HIS A 161 2.68 -13.69 -3.23
N TYR A 162 2.40 -13.94 -1.96
CA TYR A 162 2.08 -15.24 -1.39
C TYR A 162 1.29 -15.05 -0.09
N PHE A 163 0.61 -16.10 0.37
CA PHE A 163 -0.06 -16.07 1.67
C PHE A 163 0.95 -16.09 2.82
N LEU A 164 0.80 -15.16 3.75
CA LEU A 164 1.54 -15.11 5.00
C LEU A 164 1.14 -16.29 5.89
N SER A 165 2.10 -16.72 6.73
CA SER A 165 1.89 -17.74 7.75
C SER A 165 2.25 -17.23 9.14
N GLN A 166 1.81 -17.94 10.18
CA GLN A 166 2.21 -17.63 11.56
C GLN A 166 3.66 -18.02 11.86
N LYS A 167 4.21 -19.03 11.17
CA LYS A 167 5.54 -19.60 11.47
C LYS A 167 6.69 -18.73 10.99
N GLN A 168 6.51 -18.01 9.88
CA GLN A 168 7.53 -17.14 9.29
C GLN A 168 6.89 -15.79 8.98
N GLY A 169 7.55 -14.70 9.38
CA GLY A 169 6.96 -13.39 9.23
C GLY A 169 7.81 -12.22 9.62
N ASN A 170 7.39 -11.03 9.20
CA ASN A 170 8.00 -9.78 9.61
C ASN A 170 7.68 -9.47 11.08
N PRO A 171 8.66 -9.54 12.02
CA PRO A 171 8.40 -9.24 13.42
C PRO A 171 8.08 -7.76 13.65
N HIS A 172 8.52 -6.89 12.74
CA HIS A 172 8.34 -5.43 12.82
C HIS A 172 6.99 -4.94 12.27
N ALA A 173 6.21 -5.81 11.62
CA ALA A 173 4.86 -5.47 11.18
C ALA A 173 3.89 -5.39 12.36
N SER A 174 3.12 -4.31 12.45
CA SER A 174 2.06 -4.13 13.45
C SER A 174 0.83 -4.96 13.09
N LEU A 175 0.57 -5.14 11.79
CA LEU A 175 -0.50 -5.97 11.25
C LEU A 175 0.04 -6.82 10.09
N ARG A 176 -0.36 -8.09 10.06
CA ARG A 176 -0.08 -9.05 8.99
C ARG A 176 -1.39 -9.68 8.56
N ILE A 177 -1.73 -9.55 7.28
CA ILE A 177 -3.04 -9.92 6.78
C ILE A 177 -2.95 -10.58 5.40
N ASN A 178 -3.72 -11.62 5.17
CA ASN A 178 -3.89 -12.23 3.85
C ASN A 178 -5.15 -11.70 3.21
N THR A 179 -5.10 -11.39 1.91
CA THR A 179 -6.27 -10.92 1.16
C THR A 179 -6.42 -11.58 -0.19
N TRP A 180 -7.63 -12.00 -0.50
CA TRP A 180 -7.98 -12.64 -1.77
C TRP A 180 -9.47 -12.45 -2.07
N GLN A 181 -9.84 -12.45 -3.34
CA GLN A 181 -11.21 -12.62 -3.78
C GLN A 181 -11.56 -14.12 -3.77
N ASN A 182 -12.72 -14.46 -3.24
CA ASN A 182 -13.28 -15.81 -3.25
C ASN A 182 -14.29 -15.99 -4.39
N ASP A 183 -14.74 -17.22 -4.62
CA ASP A 183 -15.70 -17.57 -5.68
C ASP A 183 -17.12 -17.02 -5.42
N ASN A 184 -17.41 -16.58 -4.19
CA ASN A 184 -18.70 -16.02 -3.79
C ASN A 184 -18.84 -14.52 -4.13
N ASN A 185 -17.94 -13.97 -4.96
CA ASN A 185 -17.87 -12.53 -5.23
C ASN A 185 -17.68 -11.70 -3.95
N GLU A 186 -16.76 -12.11 -3.08
CA GLU A 186 -16.37 -11.34 -1.91
C GLU A 186 -14.85 -11.31 -1.79
N PHE A 187 -14.33 -10.26 -1.18
CA PHE A 187 -12.97 -10.24 -0.69
C PHE A 187 -12.91 -10.77 0.73
N SER A 188 -12.01 -11.71 0.95
CA SER A 188 -11.68 -12.24 2.27
C SER A 188 -10.38 -11.61 2.75
N LEU A 189 -10.39 -11.11 3.98
CA LEU A 189 -9.23 -10.61 4.69
C LEU A 189 -9.03 -11.47 5.93
N GLN A 190 -7.89 -12.14 6.06
CA GLN A 190 -7.57 -12.99 7.21
C GLN A 190 -6.38 -12.44 7.96
N VAL A 191 -6.55 -12.09 9.24
CA VAL A 191 -5.45 -11.61 10.06
C VAL A 191 -4.59 -12.77 10.54
N ILE A 192 -3.29 -12.64 10.31
CA ILE A 192 -2.25 -13.57 10.74
C ILE A 192 -1.57 -13.06 12.02
N LYS A 193 -1.46 -11.74 12.17
CA LYS A 193 -0.95 -11.04 13.37
C LYS A 193 -1.57 -9.65 13.41
N GLY A 194 -2.08 -9.19 14.55
CA GLY A 194 -2.58 -7.83 14.68
C GLY A 194 -3.45 -7.64 15.93
N PRO A 195 -3.98 -6.42 16.13
CA PRO A 195 -4.85 -6.10 17.25
C PRO A 195 -6.25 -6.73 17.13
N VAL A 196 -6.68 -7.03 15.90
CA VAL A 196 -7.92 -7.74 15.59
C VAL A 196 -7.56 -9.15 15.12
N THR A 197 -8.40 -10.13 15.45
CA THR A 197 -8.22 -11.52 15.00
C THR A 197 -9.41 -11.97 14.14
N GLY A 198 -9.19 -13.01 13.34
CA GLY A 198 -10.25 -13.63 12.54
C GLY A 198 -10.25 -13.22 11.06
N LYS A 199 -11.42 -13.32 10.44
CA LYS A 199 -11.65 -13.03 9.02
C LYS A 199 -12.69 -11.93 8.87
N LEU A 200 -12.46 -11.03 7.93
CA LEU A 200 -13.45 -10.08 7.43
C LEU A 200 -13.80 -10.48 5.99
N HIS A 201 -15.09 -10.41 5.68
CA HIS A 201 -15.62 -10.61 4.34
C HIS A 201 -16.22 -9.29 3.86
N ILE A 202 -15.83 -8.85 2.67
CA ILE A 202 -16.30 -7.62 2.05
C ILE A 202 -16.93 -7.99 0.70
N PRO A 203 -18.24 -7.80 0.51
CA PRO A 203 -18.90 -8.03 -0.76
C PRO A 203 -18.23 -7.26 -1.90
N LEU A 204 -18.21 -7.83 -3.11
CA LEU A 204 -17.67 -7.17 -4.31
C LEU A 204 -18.29 -5.78 -4.49
N GLY A 205 -19.60 -5.66 -4.29
CA GLY A 205 -20.34 -4.40 -4.40
C GLY A 205 -19.70 -3.26 -3.62
N GLU A 206 -19.34 -3.46 -2.35
CA GLU A 206 -18.75 -2.41 -1.50
C GLU A 206 -17.40 -1.89 -2.01
N ILE A 207 -16.62 -2.71 -2.74
CA ILE A 207 -15.32 -2.32 -3.30
C ILE A 207 -15.47 -1.47 -4.58
N TYR A 208 -16.50 -1.76 -5.36
CA TYR A 208 -16.78 -1.09 -6.63
C TYR A 208 -17.80 0.05 -6.50
N SER A 209 -18.53 0.14 -5.39
CA SER A 209 -19.36 1.30 -5.09
C SER A 209 -18.49 2.56 -5.05
N ASN A 210 -18.86 3.53 -5.88
CA ASN A 210 -18.23 4.85 -5.94
C ASN A 210 -18.91 5.86 -4.99
N ASP A 211 -19.66 5.37 -4.01
CA ASP A 211 -20.33 6.23 -3.03
C ASP A 211 -19.31 6.69 -1.98
N GLY A 212 -18.61 7.77 -2.33
CA GLY A 212 -17.74 8.57 -1.47
C GLY A 212 -17.98 10.06 -1.71
#